data_AF-A0A970BA63-F1
#
_entry.id   AF-A0A970BA63-F1
#
_cell.length_a   1.000
_cell.length_b   1.000
_cell.length_c   1.000
_cell.angle_alpha   90.00
_cell.angle_beta   90.00
_cell.angle_gamma   90.00
#
_symmetry.space_group_name_H-M   'P 1'
#
loop_
_entity.id
_entity.type
_entity.pdbx_description
1 polymer ?
#
loop_
_entity_poly.entity_id
_entity_poly.type
_entity_poly.pdbx_seq_one_letter_code
_entity_poly.pdbx_strand_id
1 'polypeptide(L)'
;MSNTCPECNAPLVFTPDGRARLCERCGYQETIKKERPSAAELVRTITFARRYKTKSSEDDEGGVSARSLLEMGRSAAKAGDREEAFYYLEWALRANPTNEQGARAWVWLSQIYDQPEDRRICLEQAIALHPTNPLARRGLALLDGRLRSDEIIDPNKVKEDTAVPDEPRAISPEQFQCPRCAARMNYTPDGRSLACNFCGYTQSLDEAGNRVQTDYGIGGAEQDFIAALATARGHTQPVASRAFQCDSCGVEFVLGPETLSVTCPYCDSVYVTKAAETRQIQPPQALIPFNLDESDARRAVYAWLKQHKVERARFSPFVGIYLPLWTFDIGGSLNWRGYVEESNSNDIFLGEANQRRPVSGSKAIFYDDVLVPATKKLPKLLPKLLETFDYEQLVEYDGHYLADWPAERYQLTLADASLQARKQIIREMRRHPGRLTSGRQVQNLTISSGDMLVESFKLLLVPVWLVHYKVEDKVYHALINGQTGEIVGTRPRNVLGRLMSWVKGD
;
A
#
# COMPACT_ATOMS: atom_id res chain seq x y z
N MET A 1 25.70 23.48 29.39
CA MET A 1 25.21 24.24 30.56
C MET A 1 24.83 23.20 31.59
N SER A 2 25.37 23.26 32.81
CA SER A 2 25.02 22.29 33.85
C SER A 2 23.55 22.49 34.28
N ASN A 3 22.89 21.41 34.73
CA ASN A 3 21.54 21.50 35.29
C ASN A 3 21.54 21.89 36.78
N THR A 4 22.65 22.42 37.26
CA THR A 4 22.87 22.77 38.67
C THR A 4 22.94 24.28 38.81
N CYS A 5 22.24 24.79 39.83
CA CYS A 5 22.23 26.20 40.19
C CYS A 5 23.65 26.66 40.54
N PRO A 6 24.16 27.75 39.95
CA PRO A 6 25.51 28.23 40.22
C PRO A 6 25.69 28.68 41.68
N GLU A 7 24.62 29.10 42.34
CA GLU A 7 24.69 29.59 43.73
C GLU A 7 24.63 28.50 44.80
N CYS A 8 23.86 27.43 44.60
CA CYS A 8 23.59 26.45 45.66
C CYS A 8 23.70 24.98 45.20
N ASN A 9 24.11 24.77 43.96
CA ASN A 9 24.31 23.47 43.32
C ASN A 9 23.07 22.56 43.26
N ALA A 10 21.88 23.08 43.59
CA ALA A 10 20.61 22.37 43.48
C ALA A 10 20.13 22.31 42.02
N PRO A 11 19.29 21.33 41.64
CA PRO A 11 18.76 21.25 40.28
C PRO A 11 17.92 22.49 39.91
N LEU A 12 18.05 22.95 38.67
CA LEU A 12 17.23 24.02 38.10
C LEU A 12 15.97 23.44 37.45
N VAL A 13 14.82 24.06 37.70
CA VAL A 13 13.51 23.73 37.12
C VAL A 13 13.09 24.84 36.17
N PHE A 14 12.34 24.53 35.11
CA PHE A 14 11.85 25.56 34.20
C PHE A 14 10.73 26.39 34.85
N THR A 15 10.67 27.68 34.53
CA THR A 15 9.49 28.48 34.82
C THR A 15 8.31 28.00 33.94
N PRO A 16 7.05 28.17 34.39
CA PRO A 16 5.88 27.69 33.65
C PRO A 16 5.69 28.25 32.23
N ASP A 17 6.46 29.29 31.87
CA ASP A 17 6.48 29.90 30.54
C ASP A 17 7.69 29.47 29.69
N GLY A 18 8.55 28.59 30.21
CA GLY A 18 9.73 28.05 29.54
C GLY A 18 10.88 29.05 29.33
N ARG A 19 10.71 30.32 29.72
CA ARG A 19 11.65 31.41 29.38
C ARG A 19 12.79 31.57 30.39
N ALA A 20 12.70 30.91 31.53
CA ALA A 20 13.74 30.96 32.54
C ALA A 20 13.88 29.62 33.27
N ARG A 21 15.01 29.47 33.94
CA ARG A 21 15.30 28.38 34.88
C ARG A 21 15.32 28.94 36.28
N LEU A 22 14.48 28.40 37.15
CA LEU A 22 14.39 28.74 38.55
C LEU A 22 15.07 27.65 39.40
N CYS A 23 15.88 28.08 40.36
CA CYS A 23 16.27 27.23 41.46
C CYS A 23 15.23 27.33 42.57
N GLU A 24 14.48 26.24 42.80
CA GLU A 24 13.48 26.20 43.89
C GLU A 24 14.10 26.34 45.29
N ARG A 25 15.43 26.12 45.41
CA ARG A 25 16.15 26.17 46.69
C ARG A 25 16.60 27.58 47.09
N CYS A 26 17.13 28.37 46.15
CA CYS A 26 17.68 29.70 46.46
C CYS A 26 17.00 30.84 45.69
N GLY A 27 16.03 30.54 44.81
CA GLY A 27 15.33 31.54 44.01
C GLY A 27 16.14 32.10 42.83
N TYR A 28 17.34 31.58 42.56
CA TYR A 28 18.14 31.96 41.40
C TYR A 28 17.33 31.76 40.11
N GLN A 29 17.28 32.79 39.26
CA GLN A 29 16.57 32.76 37.99
C GLN A 29 17.51 33.10 36.84
N GLU A 30 17.68 32.16 35.89
CA GLU A 30 18.43 32.37 34.66
C GLU A 30 17.46 32.52 33.49
N THR A 31 17.43 33.70 32.86
CA THR A 31 16.61 33.92 31.66
C THR A 31 17.28 33.27 30.46
N ILE A 32 16.58 32.33 29.81
CA ILE A 32 17.07 31.67 28.60
C ILE A 32 16.80 32.59 27.42
N LYS A 33 17.74 33.51 27.14
CA LYS A 33 17.80 34.21 25.85
C LYS A 33 18.62 33.37 24.86
N LYS A 34 18.07 32.23 24.46
CA LYS A 34 18.57 31.53 23.29
C LYS A 34 17.46 31.49 22.29
N GLU A 35 17.61 32.26 21.21
CA GLU A 35 16.87 31.95 19.99
C GLU A 35 17.09 30.46 19.70
N ARG A 36 15.99 29.75 19.50
CA ARG A 36 16.04 28.33 19.15
C ARG A 36 16.92 28.19 17.91
N PRO A 37 17.95 27.33 17.93
CA PRO A 37 18.78 27.12 16.75
C PRO A 37 17.89 26.59 15.62
N SER A 38 18.32 26.79 14.37
CA SER A 38 17.67 26.12 13.24
C SER A 38 17.78 24.59 13.39
N ALA A 39 16.90 23.84 12.73
CA ALA A 39 16.98 22.39 12.76
C ALA A 39 18.31 21.89 12.20
N ALA A 40 18.86 22.58 11.19
CA ALA A 40 20.17 22.27 10.62
C ALA A 40 21.32 22.44 11.64
N GLU A 41 21.32 23.51 12.43
CA GLU A 41 22.30 23.73 13.50
C GLU A 41 22.16 22.70 14.62
N LEU A 42 20.92 22.34 14.96
CA LEU A 42 20.66 21.29 15.95
C LEU A 42 21.23 19.95 15.48
N VAL A 43 20.99 19.55 14.23
CA VAL A 43 21.56 18.32 13.65
C VAL A 43 23.08 18.31 13.76
N ARG A 44 23.76 19.41 13.37
CA ARG A 44 25.21 19.54 13.49
C ARG A 44 25.68 19.38 14.93
N THR A 45 25.00 20.04 15.87
CA THR A 45 25.35 20.02 17.30
C THR A 45 25.17 18.63 17.90
N ILE A 46 24.07 17.94 17.60
CA ILE A 46 23.82 16.56 18.07
C ILE A 46 24.82 15.58 17.46
N THR A 47 25.14 15.73 16.17
CA THR A 47 26.11 14.87 15.47
C THR A 47 27.50 15.03 16.06
N PHE A 48 27.91 16.27 16.35
CA PHE A 48 29.16 16.58 17.04
C PHE A 48 29.18 15.99 18.45
N ALA A 49 28.12 16.20 19.24
CA ALA A 49 28.02 15.68 20.61
C ALA A 49 28.12 14.14 20.66
N ARG A 50 27.56 13.43 19.67
CA ARG A 50 27.68 11.97 19.56
C ARG A 50 29.10 11.52 19.21
N ARG A 51 29.80 12.25 18.34
CA ARG A 51 31.16 11.90 17.89
C ARG A 51 32.21 12.07 18.98
N TYR A 52 32.03 13.04 19.87
CA TYR A 52 33.01 13.38 20.93
C TYR A 52 32.64 12.89 22.33
N LYS A 53 31.58 12.07 22.47
CA LYS A 53 31.28 11.41 23.74
C LYS A 53 32.36 10.36 23.99
N THR A 54 33.37 10.73 24.79
CA THR A 54 34.44 9.86 25.25
C THR A 54 33.85 8.67 26.01
N LYS A 55 34.51 7.52 25.89
CA LYS A 55 34.20 6.21 26.49
C LYS A 55 34.18 6.19 28.05
N SER A 56 34.04 7.33 28.72
CA SER A 56 34.33 7.52 30.15
C SER A 56 33.11 7.75 31.04
N SER A 57 31.93 7.27 30.68
CA SER A 57 30.77 7.29 31.58
C SER A 57 29.83 6.13 31.27
N GLU A 58 30.32 4.90 31.44
CA GLU A 58 29.43 3.72 31.53
C GLU A 58 28.76 3.64 32.92
N ASP A 59 29.23 4.42 33.91
CA ASP A 59 28.73 4.41 35.29
C ASP A 59 28.20 5.79 35.76
N ASP A 60 27.26 6.41 35.03
CA ASP A 60 26.53 7.58 35.54
C ASP A 60 25.11 7.16 35.97
N GLU A 61 25.03 6.40 37.07
CA GLU A 61 23.79 5.88 37.68
C GLU A 61 22.81 6.98 38.16
N GLY A 62 23.13 8.27 37.98
CA GLY A 62 22.31 9.41 38.37
C GLY A 62 21.71 10.25 37.23
N GLY A 63 22.00 9.94 35.96
CA GLY A 63 21.53 10.73 34.82
C GLY A 63 20.08 10.46 34.42
N VAL A 64 19.28 11.51 34.13
CA VAL A 64 17.91 11.34 33.61
C VAL A 64 17.93 10.60 32.27
N SER A 65 17.28 9.44 32.21
CA SER A 65 17.20 8.61 31.00
C SER A 65 16.62 9.38 29.80
N ALA A 66 17.14 9.11 28.59
CA ALA A 66 16.59 9.64 27.33
C ALA A 66 15.09 9.42 27.19
N ARG A 67 14.57 8.30 27.74
CA ARG A 67 13.14 8.00 27.76
C ARG A 67 12.34 9.02 28.58
N SER A 68 12.81 9.35 29.78
CA SER A 68 12.15 10.32 30.67
C SER A 68 12.16 11.72 30.04
N LEU A 69 13.30 12.14 29.48
CA LEU A 69 13.41 13.40 28.73
C LEU A 69 12.44 13.45 27.54
N LEU A 70 12.30 12.36 26.79
CA LEU A 70 11.34 12.27 25.69
C LEU A 70 9.89 12.37 26.17
N GLU A 71 9.55 11.76 27.31
CA GLU A 71 8.20 11.82 27.90
C GLU A 71 7.86 13.23 28.39
N MET A 72 8.79 13.91 29.06
CA MET A 72 8.65 15.31 29.49
C MET A 72 8.49 16.26 28.29
N GLY A 73 9.36 16.14 27.29
CA GLY A 73 9.30 16.98 26.08
C GLY A 73 8.01 16.79 25.29
N ARG A 74 7.51 15.55 25.20
CA ARG A 74 6.19 15.26 24.62
C ARG A 74 5.05 15.90 25.41
N SER A 75 5.11 15.88 26.73
CA SER A 75 4.08 16.48 27.59
C SER A 75 4.04 18.00 27.41
N ALA A 76 5.20 18.66 27.45
CA ALA A 76 5.33 20.09 27.21
C ALA A 76 4.83 20.49 25.80
N ALA A 77 5.18 19.71 24.77
CA ALA A 77 4.73 19.98 23.40
C ALA A 77 3.20 19.93 23.28
N LYS A 78 2.55 18.97 23.96
CA LYS A 78 1.09 18.86 24.01
C LYS A 78 0.43 19.97 24.82
N ALA A 79 1.10 20.48 25.85
CA ALA A 79 0.63 21.61 26.65
C ALA A 79 0.79 22.96 25.91
N GLY A 80 1.52 22.97 24.79
CA GLY A 80 1.80 24.18 24.02
C GLY A 80 3.04 24.94 24.50
N ASP A 81 3.75 24.44 25.51
CA ASP A 81 5.04 25.01 25.94
C ASP A 81 6.15 24.55 24.99
N ARG A 82 6.34 25.34 23.93
CA ARG A 82 7.29 25.05 22.86
C ARG A 82 8.75 25.12 23.32
N GLU A 83 9.07 25.98 24.27
CA GLU A 83 10.45 26.16 24.74
C GLU A 83 10.88 25.04 25.68
N GLU A 84 10.01 24.70 26.64
CA GLU A 84 10.23 23.57 27.52
C GLU A 84 10.29 22.25 26.73
N ALA A 85 9.40 22.10 25.74
CA ALA A 85 9.42 20.94 24.85
C ALA A 85 10.72 20.83 24.07
N PHE A 86 11.18 21.93 23.45
CA PHE A 86 12.44 21.96 22.73
C PHE A 86 13.61 21.54 23.62
N TYR A 87 13.69 22.12 24.82
CA TYR A 87 14.73 21.81 25.79
C TYR A 87 14.80 20.31 26.09
N TYR A 88 13.69 19.70 26.49
CA TYR A 88 13.70 18.28 26.86
C TYR A 88 14.00 17.36 25.68
N LEU A 89 13.49 17.68 24.48
CA LEU A 89 13.71 16.88 23.28
C LEU A 89 15.16 16.97 22.78
N GLU A 90 15.78 18.15 22.84
CA GLU A 90 17.20 18.31 22.54
C GLU A 90 18.05 17.46 23.49
N TRP A 91 17.77 17.51 24.79
CA TRP A 91 18.49 16.70 25.77
C TRP A 91 18.26 15.20 25.57
N ALA A 92 17.04 14.78 25.20
CA ALA A 92 16.76 13.40 24.85
C ALA A 92 17.64 12.91 23.69
N LEU A 93 17.90 13.75 22.68
CA LEU A 93 18.77 13.43 21.55
C LEU A 93 20.26 13.28 21.93
N ARG A 94 20.71 13.99 22.98
CA ARG A 94 22.07 13.95 23.53
C ARG A 94 22.29 12.79 24.52
N ALA A 95 21.22 12.29 25.12
CA ALA A 95 21.23 11.25 26.16
C ALA A 95 21.39 9.81 25.63
N ASN A 96 22.05 9.63 24.47
CA ASN A 96 22.22 8.33 23.80
C ASN A 96 20.88 7.56 23.61
N PRO A 97 19.89 8.17 22.92
CA PRO A 97 18.62 7.50 22.70
C PRO A 97 18.78 6.28 21.79
N THR A 98 17.89 5.30 21.94
CA THR A 98 17.71 4.28 20.89
C THR A 98 17.27 4.95 19.58
N ASN A 99 17.41 4.27 18.44
CA ASN A 99 16.94 4.80 17.16
C ASN A 99 15.45 5.18 17.20
N GLU A 100 14.63 4.37 17.86
CA GLU A 100 13.20 4.65 18.04
C GLU A 100 12.96 5.92 18.89
N GLN A 101 13.66 6.05 20.02
CA GLN A 101 13.55 7.23 20.88
C GLN A 101 14.02 8.49 20.16
N GLY A 102 15.13 8.42 19.42
CA GLY A 102 15.67 9.52 18.65
C GLY A 102 14.72 9.93 17.52
N ALA A 103 14.15 8.96 16.78
CA ALA A 103 13.16 9.24 15.74
C ALA A 103 11.92 9.92 16.33
N ARG A 104 11.44 9.46 17.49
CA ARG A 104 10.31 10.10 18.19
C ARG A 104 10.65 11.51 18.63
N ALA A 105 11.85 11.78 19.15
CA ALA A 105 12.26 13.12 19.54
C ALA A 105 12.25 14.09 18.35
N TRP A 106 12.80 13.67 17.21
CA TRP A 106 12.78 14.43 15.97
C TRP A 106 11.36 14.70 15.43
N VAL A 107 10.46 13.71 15.50
CA VAL A 107 9.04 13.92 15.15
C VAL A 107 8.40 15.01 16.02
N TRP A 108 8.62 15.00 17.33
CA TRP A 108 8.09 16.05 18.21
C TRP A 108 8.71 17.42 17.94
N LEU A 109 10.02 17.48 17.65
CA LEU A 109 10.68 18.72 17.24
C LEU A 109 10.06 19.32 15.96
N SER A 110 9.67 18.49 15.00
CA SER A 110 8.98 18.95 13.78
C SER A 110 7.60 19.61 14.02
N GLN A 111 7.01 19.44 15.21
CA GLN A 111 5.76 20.09 15.60
C GLN A 111 6.00 21.43 16.32
N ILE A 112 7.23 21.65 16.79
CA ILE A 112 7.64 22.81 17.58
C ILE A 112 8.22 23.91 16.68
N TYR A 113 8.91 23.53 15.60
CA TYR A 113 9.37 24.46 14.57
C TYR A 113 8.22 24.99 13.71
N ASP A 114 8.25 26.29 13.43
CA ASP A 114 7.25 26.97 12.59
C ASP A 114 7.59 26.89 11.09
N GLN A 115 8.88 27.04 10.73
CA GLN A 115 9.32 27.07 9.34
C GLN A 115 9.23 25.68 8.69
N PRO A 116 8.63 25.55 7.49
CA PRO A 116 8.46 24.25 6.83
C PRO A 116 9.80 23.55 6.53
N GLU A 117 10.88 24.30 6.30
CA GLU A 117 12.23 23.78 6.06
C GLU A 117 12.77 23.07 7.30
N ASP A 118 12.67 23.69 8.48
CA ASP A 118 13.11 23.10 9.75
C ASP A 118 12.29 21.86 10.10
N ARG A 119 10.98 21.93 9.86
CA ARG A 119 10.08 20.79 10.05
C ARG A 119 10.48 19.61 9.17
N ARG A 120 10.79 19.87 7.89
CA ARG A 120 11.27 18.85 6.94
C ARG A 120 12.56 18.20 7.45
N ILE A 121 13.56 19.00 7.85
CA ILE A 121 14.83 18.48 8.38
C ILE A 121 14.58 17.55 9.56
N CYS A 122 13.76 17.95 10.53
CA CYS A 122 13.42 17.09 11.67
C CYS A 122 12.79 15.77 11.22
N LEU A 123 11.82 15.81 10.30
CA LEU A 123 11.16 14.60 9.79
C LEU A 123 12.13 13.68 9.04
N GLU A 124 13.03 14.24 8.23
CA GLU A 124 14.09 13.49 7.53
C GLU A 124 15.06 12.81 8.51
N GLN A 125 15.43 13.49 9.61
CA GLN A 125 16.24 12.87 10.66
C GLN A 125 15.49 11.73 11.36
N ALA A 126 14.17 11.86 11.55
CA ALA A 126 13.36 10.78 12.09
C ALA A 126 13.33 9.56 11.16
N ILE A 127 13.21 9.76 9.84
CA ILE A 127 13.28 8.69 8.83
C ILE A 127 14.68 8.09 8.77
N ALA A 128 15.74 8.89 8.85
CA ALA A 128 17.12 8.39 8.85
C ALA A 128 17.40 7.42 10.03
N LEU A 129 16.78 7.65 11.19
CA LEU A 129 16.88 6.76 12.34
C LEU A 129 15.90 5.59 12.27
N HIS A 130 14.69 5.82 11.75
CA HIS A 130 13.62 4.85 11.68
C HIS A 130 12.82 5.04 10.37
N PRO A 131 13.25 4.42 9.26
CA PRO A 131 12.68 4.67 7.93
C PRO A 131 11.18 4.43 7.84
N THR A 132 10.67 3.54 8.68
CA THR A 132 9.28 3.12 8.72
C THR A 132 8.41 3.95 9.66
N ASN A 133 8.91 5.08 10.17
CA ASN A 133 8.19 5.90 11.15
C ASN A 133 6.94 6.55 10.52
N PRO A 134 5.72 6.17 10.97
CA PRO A 134 4.50 6.60 10.28
C PRO A 134 4.21 8.09 10.45
N LEU A 135 4.61 8.68 11.58
CA LEU A 135 4.42 10.11 11.84
C LEU A 135 5.36 10.95 10.99
N ALA A 136 6.60 10.49 10.81
CA ALA A 136 7.59 11.18 9.98
C ALA A 136 7.17 11.17 8.49
N ARG A 137 6.81 10.00 7.97
CA ARG A 137 6.32 9.85 6.58
C ARG A 137 5.06 10.68 6.32
N ARG A 138 4.09 10.65 7.25
CA ARG A 138 2.89 11.49 7.16
C ARG A 138 3.22 12.98 7.17
N GLY A 139 4.14 13.41 8.04
CA GLY A 139 4.59 14.80 8.10
C GLY A 139 5.21 15.27 6.79
N LEU A 140 6.07 14.45 6.17
CA LEU A 140 6.65 14.76 4.87
C LEU A 140 5.59 14.79 3.77
N ALA A 141 4.65 13.83 3.75
CA ALA A 141 3.56 13.83 2.78
C ALA A 141 2.69 15.10 2.87
N LEU A 142 2.46 15.64 4.07
CA LEU A 142 1.80 16.93 4.26
C LEU A 142 2.63 18.10 3.71
N LEU A 143 3.94 18.12 3.96
CA LEU A 143 4.85 19.17 3.45
C LEU A 143 5.05 19.12 1.93
N ASP A 144 4.98 17.92 1.34
CA ASP A 144 5.07 17.69 -0.10
C ASP A 144 3.74 17.96 -0.84
N GLY A 145 2.65 18.24 -0.11
CA GLY A 145 1.32 18.41 -0.68
C GLY A 145 0.66 17.12 -1.17
N ARG A 146 1.28 15.96 -0.93
CA ARG A 146 0.76 14.62 -1.29
C ARG A 146 -0.38 14.17 -0.39
N LEU A 147 -0.47 14.76 0.81
CA LEU A 147 -1.54 14.54 1.78
C LEU A 147 -2.10 15.89 2.20
N ARG A 148 -3.43 16.00 2.28
CA ARG A 148 -4.09 17.18 2.83
C ARG A 148 -4.54 16.94 4.26
N SER A 149 -4.44 17.96 5.11
CA SER A 149 -4.79 17.86 6.53
C SER A 149 -6.28 17.59 6.78
N ASP A 150 -7.17 18.07 5.92
CA ASP A 150 -8.63 17.88 6.01
C ASP A 150 -9.10 16.48 5.59
N GLU A 151 -8.25 15.75 4.87
CA GLU A 151 -8.52 14.37 4.44
C GLU A 151 -8.13 13.34 5.50
N ILE A 152 -7.29 13.71 6.47
CA ILE A 152 -6.86 12.81 7.54
C ILE A 152 -8.08 12.44 8.40
N ILE A 153 -8.29 11.14 8.58
CA ILE A 153 -9.34 10.61 9.46
C ILE A 153 -8.99 10.97 10.91
N ASP A 154 -9.89 11.72 11.55
CA ASP A 154 -9.86 11.96 12.99
C ASP A 154 -10.75 10.92 13.67
N PRO A 155 -10.20 9.96 14.42
CA PRO A 155 -11.01 8.91 15.06
C PRO A 155 -11.96 9.45 16.14
N ASN A 156 -11.77 10.68 16.61
CA ASN A 156 -12.65 11.33 17.58
C ASN A 156 -13.78 12.12 16.89
N LYS A 157 -13.75 12.26 15.56
CA LYS A 157 -14.81 12.90 14.77
C LYS A 157 -15.47 11.87 13.88
N VAL A 158 -16.70 11.51 14.21
CA VAL A 158 -17.54 10.73 13.30
C VAL A 158 -17.87 11.64 12.10
N LYS A 159 -17.33 11.33 10.92
CA LYS A 159 -17.81 11.96 9.68
C LYS A 159 -19.19 11.36 9.39
N GLU A 160 -20.20 12.22 9.29
CA GLU A 160 -21.61 11.84 9.03
C GLU A 160 -21.79 11.16 7.65
N ASP A 161 -20.83 11.30 6.73
CA ASP A 161 -20.88 10.77 5.35
C ASP A 161 -20.66 9.25 5.20
N THR A 162 -20.77 8.46 6.26
CA THR A 162 -20.60 6.99 6.18
C THR A 162 -21.89 6.24 5.81
N ALA A 163 -23.02 6.93 5.69
CA ALA A 163 -24.25 6.34 5.18
C ALA A 163 -24.09 6.03 3.68
N VAL A 164 -24.29 4.76 3.30
CA VAL A 164 -24.56 4.43 1.90
C VAL A 164 -25.85 5.17 1.53
N PRO A 165 -25.84 6.05 0.52
CA PRO A 165 -27.06 6.74 0.11
C PRO A 165 -28.14 5.71 -0.25
N ASP A 166 -29.34 5.85 0.28
CA ASP A 166 -30.49 4.99 -0.07
C ASP A 166 -30.89 5.18 -1.54
N GLU A 167 -30.59 6.35 -2.12
CA GLU A 167 -30.85 6.68 -3.52
C GLU A 167 -29.58 6.61 -4.38
N PRO A 168 -29.66 6.01 -5.59
CA PRO A 168 -28.51 5.95 -6.48
C PRO A 168 -28.05 7.35 -6.91
N ARG A 169 -26.75 7.64 -6.72
CA ARG A 169 -26.19 8.96 -7.07
C ARG A 169 -26.11 9.13 -8.59
N ALA A 170 -26.59 10.26 -9.10
CA ALA A 170 -26.41 10.64 -10.51
C ALA A 170 -24.94 10.92 -10.82
N ILE A 171 -24.47 10.46 -11.99
CA ILE A 171 -23.09 10.66 -12.47
C ILE A 171 -23.06 11.27 -13.87
N SER A 172 -22.01 12.05 -14.16
CA SER A 172 -21.72 12.58 -15.50
C SER A 172 -20.49 11.83 -16.06
N PRO A 173 -20.72 10.76 -16.85
CA PRO A 173 -19.68 9.95 -17.46
C PRO A 173 -18.95 10.68 -18.61
N GLU A 174 -17.78 10.19 -18.97
CA GLU A 174 -17.15 10.54 -20.25
C GLU A 174 -17.62 9.57 -21.34
N GLN A 175 -17.91 10.10 -22.53
CA GLN A 175 -18.48 9.36 -23.66
C GLN A 175 -17.52 9.33 -24.86
N PHE A 176 -17.37 8.16 -25.49
CA PHE A 176 -16.46 7.93 -26.62
C PHE A 176 -17.22 7.69 -27.94
N GLN A 177 -17.79 8.75 -28.50
CA GLN A 177 -18.53 8.72 -29.77
C GLN A 177 -17.81 9.44 -30.91
N CYS A 178 -17.88 8.84 -32.09
CA CYS A 178 -17.31 9.42 -33.30
C CYS A 178 -18.05 10.71 -33.70
N PRO A 179 -17.37 11.86 -33.82
CA PRO A 179 -18.01 13.11 -34.21
C PRO A 179 -18.54 13.08 -35.66
N ARG A 180 -18.07 12.13 -36.49
CA ARG A 180 -18.46 12.03 -37.90
C ARG A 180 -19.67 11.14 -38.14
N CYS A 181 -19.80 10.04 -37.39
CA CYS A 181 -20.81 9.01 -37.67
C CYS A 181 -21.54 8.49 -36.43
N ALA A 182 -21.25 9.06 -35.25
CA ALA A 182 -21.77 8.64 -33.94
C ALA A 182 -21.46 7.20 -33.51
N ALA A 183 -20.78 6.40 -34.34
CA ALA A 183 -20.31 5.08 -33.95
C ALA A 183 -19.28 5.18 -32.80
N ARG A 184 -19.14 4.11 -32.03
CA ARG A 184 -18.13 3.99 -30.98
C ARG A 184 -16.72 4.27 -31.51
N MET A 185 -15.94 4.96 -30.70
CA MET A 185 -14.50 5.11 -30.90
C MET A 185 -13.74 4.14 -30.01
N ASN A 186 -12.68 3.59 -30.56
CA ASN A 186 -11.83 2.59 -29.93
C ASN A 186 -10.46 3.23 -29.68
N TYR A 187 -9.82 2.88 -28.59
CA TYR A 187 -8.49 3.38 -28.30
C TYR A 187 -7.45 2.53 -29.02
N THR A 188 -6.55 3.19 -29.75
CA THR A 188 -5.56 2.47 -30.52
C THR A 188 -4.57 1.77 -29.59
N PRO A 189 -4.10 0.56 -29.93
CA PRO A 189 -3.19 -0.21 -29.07
C PRO A 189 -1.88 0.52 -28.71
N ASP A 190 -1.46 1.48 -29.55
CA ASP A 190 -0.29 2.33 -29.30
C ASP A 190 -0.53 3.41 -28.22
N GLY A 191 -1.77 3.55 -27.74
CA GLY A 191 -2.14 4.45 -26.64
C GLY A 191 -1.99 5.92 -27.00
N ARG A 192 -2.26 6.31 -28.26
CA ARG A 192 -2.07 7.69 -28.74
C ARG A 192 -3.25 8.27 -29.47
N SER A 193 -4.21 7.46 -29.90
CA SER A 193 -5.32 7.96 -30.69
C SER A 193 -6.59 7.16 -30.45
N LEU A 194 -7.71 7.77 -30.77
CA LEU A 194 -8.98 7.08 -30.85
C LEU A 194 -9.35 6.88 -32.33
N ALA A 195 -9.77 5.67 -32.69
CA ALA A 195 -10.12 5.29 -34.06
C ALA A 195 -11.57 4.76 -34.12
N CYS A 196 -12.31 5.19 -35.14
CA CYS A 196 -13.65 4.69 -35.43
C CYS A 196 -13.58 3.56 -36.46
N ASN A 197 -13.87 2.33 -36.04
CA ASN A 197 -13.88 1.16 -36.94
C ASN A 197 -14.99 1.22 -38.01
N PHE A 198 -15.99 2.11 -37.85
CA PHE A 198 -17.09 2.23 -38.81
C PHE A 198 -16.75 3.14 -40.00
N CYS A 199 -16.29 4.38 -39.74
CA CYS A 199 -16.03 5.36 -40.80
C CYS A 199 -14.55 5.70 -41.03
N GLY A 200 -13.65 5.11 -40.24
CA GLY A 200 -12.20 5.35 -40.33
C GLY A 200 -11.75 6.70 -39.78
N TYR A 201 -12.62 7.46 -39.10
CA TYR A 201 -12.21 8.68 -38.41
C TYR A 201 -11.20 8.37 -37.30
N THR A 202 -10.13 9.14 -37.22
CA THR A 202 -9.11 9.05 -36.17
C THR A 202 -8.94 10.40 -35.48
N GLN A 203 -8.70 10.37 -34.18
CA GLN A 203 -8.43 11.55 -33.35
C GLN A 203 -7.16 11.29 -32.54
N SER A 204 -6.10 12.07 -32.79
CA SER A 204 -4.90 12.02 -31.95
C SER A 204 -5.20 12.59 -30.57
N LEU A 205 -4.67 11.96 -29.52
CA LEU A 205 -4.72 12.45 -28.15
C LEU A 205 -3.50 13.32 -27.80
N ASP A 206 -2.48 13.38 -28.66
CA ASP A 206 -1.27 14.19 -28.44
C ASP A 206 -1.56 15.70 -28.33
N GLU A 207 -2.70 16.17 -28.82
CA GLU A 207 -3.14 17.57 -28.76
C GLU A 207 -3.99 17.90 -27.53
N ALA A 208 -4.56 16.88 -26.85
CA ALA A 208 -5.29 17.05 -25.60
C ALA A 208 -4.34 16.77 -24.44
N GLY A 209 -3.54 17.78 -24.07
CA GLY A 209 -2.61 17.79 -22.94
C GLY A 209 -3.25 17.63 -21.55
N ASN A 210 -4.19 16.69 -21.40
CA ASN A 210 -4.72 16.21 -20.14
C ASN A 210 -4.04 14.87 -19.82
N ARG A 211 -2.72 14.90 -19.59
CA ARG A 211 -2.19 13.99 -18.57
C ARG A 211 -2.96 14.37 -17.33
N VAL A 212 -3.95 13.57 -16.94
CA VAL A 212 -4.80 13.85 -15.79
C VAL A 212 -3.86 13.85 -14.60
N GLN A 213 -3.35 15.04 -14.27
CA GLN A 213 -2.65 15.30 -13.03
C GLN A 213 -3.73 15.18 -11.98
N THR A 214 -3.97 13.95 -11.53
CA THR A 214 -4.85 13.73 -10.40
C THR A 214 -4.25 14.51 -9.23
N ASP A 215 -5.09 15.04 -8.34
CA ASP A 215 -4.68 15.70 -7.09
C ASP A 215 -3.74 14.85 -6.21
N TYR A 216 -3.40 13.62 -6.63
CA TYR A 216 -2.77 12.56 -5.85
C TYR A 216 -1.52 11.92 -6.50
N GLY A 217 -0.97 12.52 -7.57
CA GLY A 217 0.33 12.15 -8.13
C GLY A 217 0.40 12.14 -9.66
N ILE A 218 1.62 11.93 -10.18
CA ILE A 218 1.88 11.61 -11.58
C ILE A 218 1.35 10.19 -11.82
N GLY A 219 0.49 10.01 -12.84
CA GLY A 219 0.01 8.69 -13.24
C GLY A 219 1.18 7.70 -13.36
N GLY A 220 1.02 6.47 -12.89
CA GLY A 220 2.07 5.44 -12.93
C GLY A 220 3.05 5.39 -11.76
N ALA A 221 3.15 6.42 -10.89
CA ALA A 221 4.06 6.38 -9.74
C ALA A 221 3.48 5.60 -8.54
N GLU A 222 4.38 5.02 -7.74
CA GLU A 222 4.06 4.42 -6.44
C GLU A 222 3.51 5.44 -5.45
N GLN A 223 2.46 5.06 -4.72
CA GLN A 223 1.88 5.90 -3.69
C GLN A 223 2.32 5.46 -2.30
N ASP A 224 2.57 6.43 -1.42
CA ASP A 224 2.94 6.17 -0.02
C ASP A 224 1.76 5.53 0.73
N PHE A 225 1.98 4.29 1.18
CA PHE A 225 0.95 3.50 1.86
C PHE A 225 0.47 4.16 3.16
N ILE A 226 1.37 4.76 3.95
CA ILE A 226 1.06 5.38 5.24
C ILE A 226 0.24 6.66 5.06
N ALA A 227 0.56 7.45 4.03
CA ALA A 227 -0.21 8.64 3.68
C ALA A 227 -1.62 8.26 3.25
N ALA A 228 -1.77 7.26 2.38
CA ALA A 228 -3.09 6.80 1.93
C ALA A 228 -3.94 6.23 3.08
N LEU A 229 -3.35 5.42 3.98
CA LEU A 229 -4.03 4.87 5.16
C LEU A 229 -4.49 5.93 6.16
N ALA A 230 -3.93 7.14 6.12
CA ALA A 230 -4.38 8.25 6.95
C ALA A 230 -5.75 8.79 6.52
N THR A 231 -6.22 8.46 5.32
CA THR A 231 -7.44 9.02 4.70
C THR A 231 -8.52 7.97 4.50
N ALA A 232 -9.74 8.39 4.14
CA ALA A 232 -10.83 7.49 3.80
C ALA A 232 -10.47 6.49 2.68
N ARG A 233 -9.58 6.87 1.75
CA ARG A 233 -9.15 6.03 0.61
C ARG A 233 -8.48 4.73 1.04
N GLY A 234 -7.80 4.75 2.20
CA GLY A 234 -7.20 3.55 2.76
C GLY A 234 -8.20 2.50 3.21
N HIS A 235 -9.43 2.92 3.55
CA HIS A 235 -10.40 2.12 4.30
C HIS A 235 -11.76 1.97 3.60
N THR A 236 -11.95 2.66 2.48
CA THR A 236 -13.24 2.72 1.77
C THR A 236 -13.14 1.97 0.46
N GLN A 237 -14.22 1.27 0.13
CA GLN A 237 -14.47 0.70 -1.18
C GLN A 237 -15.73 1.32 -1.79
N PRO A 238 -15.90 1.32 -3.11
CA PRO A 238 -17.16 1.66 -3.73
C PRO A 238 -18.29 0.77 -3.18
N VAL A 239 -19.33 1.39 -2.61
CA VAL A 239 -20.50 0.68 -2.03
C VAL A 239 -21.84 1.23 -2.51
N ALA A 240 -21.88 2.47 -3.03
CA ALA A 240 -23.10 3.08 -3.52
C ALA A 240 -23.42 2.64 -4.96
N SER A 241 -24.67 2.25 -5.19
CA SER A 241 -25.22 2.15 -6.55
C SER A 241 -25.39 3.55 -7.14
N ARG A 242 -25.45 3.64 -8.47
CA ARG A 242 -25.51 4.93 -9.17
C ARG A 242 -26.61 4.90 -10.22
N ALA A 243 -27.37 5.98 -10.30
CA ALA A 243 -28.32 6.19 -11.39
C ALA A 243 -27.53 6.70 -12.59
N PHE A 244 -27.72 6.04 -13.72
CA PHE A 244 -27.07 6.38 -14.96
C PHE A 244 -28.13 6.62 -16.02
N GLN A 245 -28.11 7.79 -16.63
CA GLN A 245 -28.92 8.11 -17.81
C GLN A 245 -28.02 8.14 -19.04
N CYS A 246 -28.41 7.43 -20.09
CA CYS A 246 -27.68 7.40 -21.34
C CYS A 246 -27.95 8.68 -22.16
N ASP A 247 -26.93 9.49 -22.41
CA ASP A 247 -27.06 10.73 -23.21
C ASP A 247 -27.48 10.47 -24.67
N SER A 248 -27.27 9.25 -25.19
CA SER A 248 -27.58 8.90 -26.59
C SER A 248 -28.99 8.37 -26.83
N CYS A 249 -29.53 7.55 -25.92
CA CYS A 249 -30.87 6.96 -26.09
C CYS A 249 -31.85 7.34 -24.99
N GLY A 250 -31.42 8.09 -23.97
CA GLY A 250 -32.25 8.59 -22.88
C GLY A 250 -32.62 7.56 -21.81
N VAL A 251 -32.24 6.28 -21.98
CA VAL A 251 -32.59 5.23 -21.02
C VAL A 251 -31.86 5.41 -19.69
N GLU A 252 -32.57 5.14 -18.61
CA GLU A 252 -32.03 5.18 -17.26
C GLU A 252 -31.89 3.77 -16.69
N PHE A 253 -30.75 3.47 -16.06
CA PHE A 253 -30.51 2.22 -15.36
C PHE A 253 -29.57 2.42 -14.17
N VAL A 254 -29.61 1.46 -13.24
CA VAL A 254 -28.79 1.49 -12.03
C VAL A 254 -27.51 0.70 -12.27
N LEU A 255 -26.37 1.33 -12.01
CA LEU A 255 -25.05 0.72 -12.02
C LEU A 255 -24.70 0.18 -10.63
N GLY A 256 -24.13 -1.03 -10.61
CA GLY A 256 -23.51 -1.58 -9.41
C GLY A 256 -22.29 -0.76 -8.97
N PRO A 257 -21.94 -0.81 -7.67
CA PRO A 257 -20.80 -0.08 -7.13
C PRO A 257 -19.46 -0.47 -7.76
N GLU A 258 -19.34 -1.71 -8.25
CA GLU A 258 -18.14 -2.25 -8.87
C GLU A 258 -17.95 -1.86 -10.34
N THR A 259 -18.89 -1.15 -10.97
CA THR A 259 -18.79 -0.83 -12.41
C THR A 259 -17.94 0.43 -12.63
N LEU A 260 -16.78 0.35 -13.29
CA LEU A 260 -15.98 1.53 -13.64
C LEU A 260 -16.34 2.07 -15.03
N SER A 261 -16.65 1.20 -15.99
CA SER A 261 -17.15 1.57 -17.31
C SER A 261 -18.31 0.66 -17.73
N VAL A 262 -19.21 1.20 -18.55
CA VAL A 262 -20.43 0.51 -18.98
C VAL A 262 -20.70 0.72 -20.46
N THR A 263 -21.15 -0.33 -21.13
CA THR A 263 -21.78 -0.26 -22.45
C THR A 263 -23.29 -0.24 -22.25
N CYS A 264 -23.96 0.79 -22.78
CA CYS A 264 -25.41 0.92 -22.71
C CYS A 264 -26.08 -0.29 -23.41
N PRO A 265 -26.93 -1.06 -22.72
CA PRO A 265 -27.52 -2.27 -23.29
C PRO A 265 -28.57 -2.00 -24.39
N TYR A 266 -28.93 -0.73 -24.63
CA TYR A 266 -29.94 -0.32 -25.61
C TYR A 266 -29.36 0.26 -26.90
N CYS A 267 -28.22 0.94 -26.82
CA CYS A 267 -27.66 1.67 -27.96
C CYS A 267 -26.13 1.52 -28.11
N ASP A 268 -25.53 0.60 -27.35
CA ASP A 268 -24.10 0.26 -27.38
C ASP A 268 -23.13 1.43 -27.14
N SER A 269 -23.63 2.56 -26.66
CA SER A 269 -22.81 3.71 -26.29
C SER A 269 -21.99 3.39 -25.04
N VAL A 270 -20.69 3.71 -25.07
CA VAL A 270 -19.77 3.42 -23.98
C VAL A 270 -19.52 4.64 -23.12
N TYR A 271 -19.54 4.41 -21.82
CA TYR A 271 -19.40 5.41 -20.80
C TYR A 271 -18.36 4.99 -19.79
N VAL A 272 -17.43 5.89 -19.50
CA VAL A 272 -16.44 5.71 -18.45
C VAL A 272 -16.79 6.65 -17.32
N THR A 273 -16.98 6.06 -16.13
CA THR A 273 -17.29 6.84 -14.94
C THR A 273 -16.01 7.44 -14.40
N LYS A 274 -16.06 8.67 -13.88
CA LYS A 274 -14.83 9.33 -13.42
C LYS A 274 -14.25 8.50 -12.26
N ALA A 275 -13.02 8.00 -12.44
CA ALA A 275 -12.40 7.09 -11.48
C ALA A 275 -12.29 7.69 -10.06
N ALA A 276 -12.20 9.02 -9.96
CA ALA A 276 -12.11 9.79 -8.72
C ALA A 276 -13.42 10.54 -8.34
N GLU A 277 -14.60 10.00 -8.71
CA GLU A 277 -15.93 10.59 -8.40
C GLU A 277 -16.11 11.01 -6.93
N THR A 278 -15.41 10.33 -6.01
CA THR A 278 -15.32 10.74 -4.61
C THR A 278 -13.85 10.77 -4.19
N ARG A 279 -13.45 11.77 -3.39
CA ARG A 279 -12.12 11.82 -2.74
C ARG A 279 -11.89 10.68 -1.73
N GLN A 280 -12.90 9.83 -1.53
CA GLN A 280 -12.89 8.73 -0.57
C GLN A 280 -12.45 7.40 -1.18
N ILE A 281 -12.37 7.28 -2.51
CA ILE A 281 -12.03 6.03 -3.22
C ILE A 281 -10.69 6.22 -3.95
N GLN A 282 -9.91 5.15 -4.03
CA GLN A 282 -8.63 5.16 -4.75
C GLN A 282 -8.86 5.00 -6.27
N PRO A 283 -8.42 5.95 -7.12
CA PRO A 283 -8.46 5.76 -8.56
C PRO A 283 -7.37 4.78 -9.02
N PRO A 284 -7.56 4.06 -10.15
CA PRO A 284 -6.48 3.31 -10.78
C PRO A 284 -5.31 4.24 -11.14
N GLN A 285 -4.08 3.74 -10.99
CA GLN A 285 -2.85 4.48 -11.22
C GLN A 285 -2.19 4.10 -12.54
N ALA A 286 -2.33 2.85 -12.94
CA ALA A 286 -1.77 2.30 -14.17
C ALA A 286 -2.62 1.13 -14.66
N LEU A 287 -2.39 0.71 -15.91
CA LEU A 287 -2.99 -0.47 -16.49
C LEU A 287 -2.04 -1.15 -17.47
N ILE A 288 -2.33 -2.41 -17.81
CA ILE A 288 -1.69 -3.11 -18.92
C ILE A 288 -2.64 -3.01 -20.14
N PRO A 289 -2.21 -2.52 -21.30
CA PRO A 289 -3.08 -2.46 -22.48
C PRO A 289 -3.53 -3.84 -22.95
N PHE A 290 -4.75 -3.94 -23.49
CA PHE A 290 -5.15 -5.13 -24.25
C PHE A 290 -4.34 -5.22 -25.53
N ASN A 291 -3.65 -6.34 -25.75
CA ASN A 291 -2.93 -6.62 -27.00
C ASN A 291 -3.66 -7.64 -27.88
N LEU A 292 -4.55 -8.44 -27.29
CA LEU A 292 -5.25 -9.52 -27.98
C LEU A 292 -6.73 -9.19 -28.15
N ASP A 293 -7.23 -9.37 -29.37
CA ASP A 293 -8.65 -9.25 -29.68
C ASP A 293 -9.44 -10.53 -29.34
N GLU A 294 -10.75 -10.50 -29.57
CA GLU A 294 -11.62 -11.66 -29.28
C GLU A 294 -11.24 -12.90 -30.13
N SER A 295 -10.78 -12.67 -31.36
CA SER A 295 -10.41 -13.73 -32.30
C SER A 295 -9.13 -14.44 -31.83
N ASP A 296 -8.17 -13.68 -31.31
CA ASP A 296 -6.95 -14.19 -30.68
C ASP A 296 -7.27 -15.02 -29.44
N ALA A 297 -8.07 -14.47 -28.53
CA ALA A 297 -8.50 -15.17 -27.32
C ALA A 297 -9.20 -16.50 -27.65
N ARG A 298 -10.06 -16.48 -28.68
CA ARG A 298 -10.75 -17.67 -29.17
C ARG A 298 -9.76 -18.70 -29.70
N ARG A 299 -8.82 -18.32 -30.56
CA ARG A 299 -7.78 -19.22 -31.10
C ARG A 299 -6.96 -19.84 -29.98
N ALA A 300 -6.54 -19.05 -28.99
CA ALA A 300 -5.76 -19.52 -27.85
C ALA A 300 -6.52 -20.60 -27.05
N VAL A 301 -7.81 -20.37 -26.74
CA VAL A 301 -8.63 -21.34 -25.99
C VAL A 301 -8.83 -22.64 -26.78
N TYR A 302 -9.09 -22.56 -28.09
CA TYR A 302 -9.19 -23.76 -28.92
C TYR A 302 -7.90 -24.59 -28.91
N ALA A 303 -6.75 -23.93 -29.05
CA ALA A 303 -5.45 -24.60 -28.98
C ALA A 303 -5.20 -25.26 -27.62
N TRP A 304 -5.51 -24.55 -26.53
CA TRP A 304 -5.37 -25.05 -25.17
C TRP A 304 -6.26 -26.27 -24.89
N LEU A 305 -7.52 -26.26 -25.32
CA LEU A 305 -8.41 -27.42 -25.17
C LEU A 305 -7.92 -28.64 -25.96
N LYS A 306 -7.41 -28.41 -27.19
CA LYS A 306 -6.84 -29.48 -28.03
C LYS A 306 -5.64 -30.12 -27.34
N GLN A 307 -4.73 -29.33 -26.78
CA GLN A 307 -3.58 -29.83 -26.01
C GLN A 307 -4.03 -30.69 -24.81
N HIS A 308 -5.12 -30.30 -24.16
CA HIS A 308 -5.69 -31.01 -23.03
C HIS A 308 -6.65 -32.16 -23.39
N LYS A 309 -6.79 -32.47 -24.68
CA LYS A 309 -7.67 -33.52 -25.21
C LYS A 309 -9.13 -33.33 -24.78
N VAL A 310 -9.58 -32.09 -24.72
CA VAL A 310 -10.98 -31.73 -24.45
C VAL A 310 -11.67 -31.50 -25.79
N GLU A 311 -12.62 -32.36 -26.12
CA GLU A 311 -13.37 -32.31 -27.38
C GLU A 311 -14.79 -31.75 -27.17
N ARG A 312 -15.42 -31.32 -28.27
CA ARG A 312 -16.85 -30.92 -28.32
C ARG A 312 -17.24 -29.82 -27.32
N ALA A 313 -16.31 -28.92 -27.00
CA ALA A 313 -16.61 -27.76 -26.17
C ALA A 313 -17.51 -26.76 -26.91
N ARG A 314 -18.58 -26.31 -26.23
CA ARG A 314 -19.45 -25.23 -26.69
C ARG A 314 -19.18 -23.99 -25.86
N PHE A 315 -18.82 -22.87 -26.50
CA PHE A 315 -18.43 -21.64 -25.81
C PHE A 315 -19.60 -20.68 -25.62
N SER A 316 -19.57 -19.93 -24.52
CA SER A 316 -20.28 -18.66 -24.37
C SER A 316 -19.58 -17.57 -25.22
N PRO A 317 -20.18 -16.37 -25.33
CA PRO A 317 -19.43 -15.19 -25.75
C PRO A 317 -18.17 -15.02 -24.91
N PHE A 318 -17.11 -14.53 -25.56
CA PHE A 318 -15.86 -14.18 -24.90
C PHE A 318 -15.98 -12.74 -24.40
N VAL A 319 -15.67 -12.51 -23.13
CA VAL A 319 -15.82 -11.21 -22.49
C VAL A 319 -14.45 -10.68 -22.11
N GLY A 320 -14.01 -9.61 -22.78
CA GLY A 320 -12.82 -8.86 -22.39
C GLY A 320 -13.18 -7.86 -21.30
N ILE A 321 -12.42 -7.85 -20.21
CA ILE A 321 -12.67 -6.99 -19.05
C ILE A 321 -11.36 -6.62 -18.36
N TYR A 322 -11.29 -5.39 -17.87
CA TYR A 322 -10.25 -4.93 -16.96
C TYR A 322 -10.60 -5.28 -15.52
N LEU A 323 -9.74 -6.08 -14.87
CA LEU A 323 -9.89 -6.45 -13.46
C LEU A 323 -8.92 -5.65 -12.59
N PRO A 324 -9.37 -5.17 -11.41
CA PRO A 324 -8.54 -4.38 -10.52
C PRO A 324 -7.59 -5.27 -9.71
N LEU A 325 -6.37 -4.77 -9.52
CA LEU A 325 -5.26 -5.46 -8.88
C LEU A 325 -4.50 -4.49 -7.98
N TRP A 326 -4.28 -4.86 -6.72
CA TRP A 326 -3.34 -4.15 -5.87
C TRP A 326 -1.95 -4.74 -6.02
N THR A 327 -0.93 -3.89 -6.12
CA THR A 327 0.47 -4.27 -5.92
C THR A 327 1.03 -3.54 -4.71
N PHE A 328 1.94 -4.19 -3.99
CA PHE A 328 2.50 -3.66 -2.75
C PHE A 328 4.00 -3.93 -2.69
N ASP A 329 4.73 -2.89 -2.31
CA ASP A 329 6.15 -3.04 -2.00
C ASP A 329 6.28 -3.21 -0.50
N ILE A 330 6.87 -4.32 -0.10
CA ILE A 330 6.89 -4.77 1.29
C ILE A 330 8.33 -4.99 1.73
N GLY A 331 8.79 -4.15 2.65
CA GLY A 331 10.10 -4.22 3.26
C GLY A 331 10.08 -4.62 4.73
N GLY A 332 11.24 -4.48 5.37
CA GLY A 332 11.44 -4.66 6.81
C GLY A 332 12.05 -6.01 7.17
N SER A 333 11.63 -6.58 8.30
CA SER A 333 12.19 -7.85 8.80
C SER A 333 11.16 -8.82 9.38
N LEU A 334 11.44 -10.10 9.23
CA LEU A 334 10.70 -11.19 9.86
C LEU A 334 11.50 -11.77 11.02
N ASN A 335 10.99 -11.57 12.24
CA ASN A 335 11.55 -12.20 13.42
C ASN A 335 10.93 -13.58 13.62
N TRP A 336 11.73 -14.56 14.00
CA TRP A 336 11.27 -15.92 14.19
C TRP A 336 11.88 -16.59 15.41
N ARG A 337 11.16 -17.57 15.93
CA ARG A 337 11.55 -18.38 17.08
C ARG A 337 11.14 -19.83 16.86
N GLY A 338 11.88 -20.77 17.41
CA GLY A 338 11.56 -22.19 17.38
C GLY A 338 12.59 -23.00 18.17
N TYR A 339 12.65 -24.30 17.89
CA TYR A 339 13.56 -25.22 18.58
C TYR A 339 14.35 -26.06 17.57
N VAL A 340 15.60 -26.37 17.91
CA VAL A 340 16.40 -27.38 17.19
C VAL A 340 16.59 -28.57 18.12
N GLU A 341 16.48 -29.77 17.58
CA GLU A 341 16.90 -30.99 18.29
C GLU A 341 18.40 -31.17 18.15
N GLU A 342 19.10 -31.31 19.27
CA GLU A 342 20.48 -31.74 19.30
C GLU A 342 20.49 -33.24 19.62
N SER A 343 20.99 -34.06 18.68
CA SER A 343 21.21 -35.48 18.92
C SER A 343 22.51 -35.66 19.69
N ASN A 344 22.44 -35.98 20.98
CA ASN A 344 23.61 -36.47 21.71
C ASN A 344 23.92 -37.88 21.20
N SER A 345 24.95 -38.01 20.35
CA SER A 345 25.40 -39.30 19.82
C SER A 345 25.98 -40.24 20.88
N ASN A 346 26.13 -39.81 22.14
CA ASN A 346 26.70 -40.61 23.23
C ASN A 346 25.67 -41.28 24.15
N ASP A 347 24.37 -40.96 24.08
CA ASP A 347 23.38 -41.35 25.11
C ASP A 347 22.30 -42.33 24.62
N ILE A 348 22.60 -43.14 23.59
CA ILE A 348 21.66 -44.16 23.06
C ILE A 348 21.27 -45.21 24.14
N PHE A 349 22.01 -45.29 25.25
CA PHE A 349 21.81 -46.30 26.30
C PHE A 349 20.99 -45.86 27.52
N LEU A 350 20.66 -44.56 27.69
CA LEU A 350 20.03 -44.05 28.94
C LEU A 350 18.59 -43.54 28.79
N GLY A 351 18.02 -43.53 27.58
CA GLY A 351 16.61 -43.14 27.39
C GLY A 351 16.29 -41.68 27.75
N GLU A 352 17.30 -40.81 27.83
CA GLU A 352 17.09 -39.37 28.06
C GLU A 352 16.54 -38.71 26.80
N ALA A 353 15.50 -37.89 26.99
CA ALA A 353 14.78 -37.22 25.92
C ALA A 353 15.68 -36.24 25.16
N ASN A 354 15.59 -36.22 23.81
CA ASN A 354 16.24 -35.24 22.94
C ASN A 354 16.16 -33.83 23.53
N GLN A 355 17.31 -33.19 23.78
CA GLN A 355 17.34 -31.85 24.34
C GLN A 355 16.91 -30.84 23.26
N ARG A 356 15.83 -30.10 23.54
CA ARG A 356 15.30 -29.07 22.64
C ARG A 356 15.93 -27.73 22.97
N ARG A 357 16.77 -27.20 22.08
CA ARG A 357 17.39 -25.89 22.27
C ARG A 357 16.56 -24.78 21.61
N PRO A 358 16.12 -23.74 22.35
CA PRO A 358 15.44 -22.62 21.73
C PRO A 358 16.39 -21.85 20.80
N VAL A 359 15.89 -21.52 19.62
CA VAL A 359 16.60 -20.72 18.62
C VAL A 359 15.70 -19.57 18.17
N SER A 360 16.32 -18.46 17.80
CA SER A 360 15.62 -17.31 17.24
C SER A 360 16.49 -16.63 16.21
N GLY A 361 15.87 -15.83 15.35
CA GLY A 361 16.58 -15.04 14.36
C GLY A 361 15.70 -13.95 13.78
N SER A 362 16.32 -13.09 12.99
CA SER A 362 15.66 -12.06 12.20
C SER A 362 16.17 -12.14 10.77
N LYS A 363 15.27 -11.96 9.80
CA LYS A 363 15.58 -11.96 8.37
C LYS A 363 15.02 -10.70 7.75
N ALA A 364 15.90 -9.87 7.18
CA ALA A 364 15.47 -8.77 6.33
C ALA A 364 14.77 -9.31 5.08
N ILE A 365 13.67 -8.67 4.70
CA ILE A 365 12.87 -9.00 3.53
C ILE A 365 12.62 -7.75 2.70
N PHE A 366 12.55 -7.94 1.39
CA PHE A 366 12.08 -6.95 0.45
C PHE A 366 11.34 -7.69 -0.65
N TYR A 367 10.11 -7.28 -0.92
CA TYR A 367 9.25 -7.80 -1.96
C TYR A 367 8.77 -6.62 -2.78
N ASP A 368 9.06 -6.65 -4.07
CA ASP A 368 8.62 -5.69 -5.06
C ASP A 368 7.36 -6.25 -5.75
N ASP A 369 6.30 -5.45 -5.83
CA ASP A 369 5.01 -5.80 -6.46
C ASP A 369 4.35 -7.11 -5.96
N VAL A 370 4.00 -7.18 -4.67
CA VAL A 370 3.16 -8.28 -4.14
C VAL A 370 1.73 -8.15 -4.67
N LEU A 371 1.33 -9.08 -5.52
CA LEU A 371 0.04 -9.08 -6.23
C LEU A 371 -1.13 -9.53 -5.34
N VAL A 372 -2.15 -8.68 -5.22
CA VAL A 372 -3.39 -8.99 -4.52
C VAL A 372 -4.60 -8.65 -5.40
N PRO A 373 -5.33 -9.64 -5.93
CA PRO A 373 -6.56 -9.38 -6.68
C PRO A 373 -7.51 -8.49 -5.88
N ALA A 374 -7.96 -7.40 -6.49
CA ALA A 374 -8.86 -6.46 -5.84
C ALA A 374 -10.33 -6.79 -6.11
N THR A 375 -10.62 -7.91 -6.79
CA THR A 375 -11.96 -8.48 -6.99
C THR A 375 -12.12 -9.76 -6.16
N LYS A 376 -13.32 -10.02 -5.64
CA LYS A 376 -13.63 -11.27 -4.92
C LYS A 376 -14.01 -12.41 -5.88
N LYS A 377 -14.14 -12.10 -7.17
CA LYS A 377 -14.53 -13.05 -8.22
C LYS A 377 -13.33 -13.94 -8.60
N LEU A 378 -13.62 -15.19 -9.00
CA LEU A 378 -12.64 -16.13 -9.56
C LEU A 378 -11.38 -16.42 -8.68
N PRO A 379 -11.50 -16.61 -7.35
CA PRO A 379 -10.37 -16.63 -6.43
C PRO A 379 -9.38 -17.80 -6.63
N LYS A 380 -9.76 -18.83 -7.40
CA LYS A 380 -8.91 -20.00 -7.69
C LYS A 380 -8.06 -19.85 -8.95
N LEU A 381 -8.54 -19.11 -9.96
CA LEU A 381 -7.87 -19.00 -11.26
C LEU A 381 -7.12 -17.69 -11.39
N LEU A 382 -7.72 -16.58 -10.93
CA LEU A 382 -7.17 -15.25 -11.13
C LEU A 382 -5.74 -15.10 -10.58
N PRO A 383 -5.39 -15.53 -9.35
CA PRO A 383 -4.02 -15.43 -8.86
C PRO A 383 -2.97 -16.11 -9.76
N LYS A 384 -3.33 -17.25 -10.37
CA LYS A 384 -2.43 -17.97 -11.29
C LYS A 384 -2.29 -17.27 -12.63
N LEU A 385 -3.36 -16.62 -13.09
CA LEU A 385 -3.32 -15.82 -14.30
C LEU A 385 -2.48 -14.56 -14.09
N LEU A 386 -2.55 -13.95 -12.90
CA LEU A 386 -1.77 -12.75 -12.59
C LEU A 386 -0.26 -12.99 -12.68
N GLU A 387 0.21 -14.21 -12.44
CA GLU A 387 1.62 -14.60 -12.59
C GLU A 387 2.09 -14.62 -14.06
N THR A 388 1.18 -14.52 -15.05
CA THR A 388 1.51 -14.61 -16.48
C THR A 388 1.62 -13.27 -17.19
N PHE A 389 1.32 -12.17 -16.49
CA PHE A 389 1.42 -10.82 -17.04
C PHE A 389 2.85 -10.31 -17.00
N ASP A 390 3.18 -9.50 -18.01
CA ASP A 390 4.39 -8.71 -18.04
C ASP A 390 4.06 -7.29 -17.54
N TYR A 391 4.43 -7.04 -16.28
CA TYR A 391 4.21 -5.76 -15.59
C TYR A 391 5.18 -4.66 -16.01
N GLU A 392 6.24 -4.96 -16.78
CA GLU A 392 7.13 -3.93 -17.33
C GLU A 392 6.44 -3.09 -18.40
N GLN A 393 5.34 -3.60 -18.99
CA GLN A 393 4.52 -2.91 -19.98
C GLN A 393 3.36 -2.09 -19.38
N LEU A 394 3.44 -1.77 -18.08
CA LEU A 394 2.47 -0.89 -17.45
C LEU A 394 2.53 0.51 -18.07
N VAL A 395 1.35 1.06 -18.36
CA VAL A 395 1.17 2.45 -18.79
C VAL A 395 0.37 3.20 -17.74
N GLU A 396 0.53 4.52 -17.70
CA GLU A 396 -0.28 5.39 -16.85
C GLU A 396 -1.77 5.17 -17.13
N TYR A 397 -2.61 5.19 -16.09
CA TYR A 397 -4.04 5.01 -16.28
C TYR A 397 -4.61 6.17 -17.10
N ASP A 398 -5.28 5.83 -18.19
CA ASP A 398 -6.10 6.72 -18.98
C ASP A 398 -7.50 6.08 -19.17
N GLY A 399 -8.55 6.87 -18.91
CA GLY A 399 -9.94 6.45 -19.11
C GLY A 399 -10.24 6.02 -20.54
N HIS A 400 -9.49 6.53 -21.54
CA HIS A 400 -9.63 6.15 -22.95
C HIS A 400 -9.42 4.64 -23.19
N TYR A 401 -8.56 3.96 -22.44
CA TYR A 401 -8.39 2.50 -22.54
C TYR A 401 -9.68 1.72 -22.23
N LEU A 402 -10.59 2.34 -21.48
CA LEU A 402 -11.87 1.74 -21.11
C LEU A 402 -12.97 2.01 -22.15
N ALA A 403 -12.64 2.73 -23.24
CA ALA A 403 -13.53 2.94 -24.37
C ALA A 403 -13.85 1.63 -25.08
N ASP A 404 -12.95 0.64 -25.06
CA ASP A 404 -13.09 -0.68 -25.70
C ASP A 404 -13.51 -1.79 -24.73
N TRP A 405 -13.01 -1.74 -23.51
CA TRP A 405 -13.15 -2.84 -22.56
C TRP A 405 -13.76 -2.35 -21.25
N PRO A 406 -14.85 -3.01 -20.77
CA PRO A 406 -15.40 -2.69 -19.47
C PRO A 406 -14.35 -2.91 -18.36
N ALA A 407 -14.45 -2.15 -17.28
CA ALA A 407 -13.59 -2.30 -16.11
C ALA A 407 -14.38 -2.45 -14.82
N GLU A 408 -13.87 -3.25 -13.90
CA GLU A 408 -14.35 -3.31 -12.52
C GLU A 408 -13.59 -2.34 -11.62
N ARG A 409 -14.27 -1.80 -10.60
CA ARG A 409 -13.66 -1.16 -9.43
C ARG A 409 -13.31 -2.21 -8.38
N TYR A 410 -12.37 -1.87 -7.50
CA TYR A 410 -11.94 -2.75 -6.43
C TYR A 410 -13.07 -3.02 -5.41
N GLN A 411 -13.09 -4.23 -4.87
CA GLN A 411 -14.00 -4.75 -3.85
C GLN A 411 -13.26 -5.10 -2.54
N LEU A 412 -11.94 -4.85 -2.50
CA LEU A 412 -11.08 -4.97 -1.33
C LEU A 412 -10.41 -3.63 -1.08
N THR A 413 -10.61 -3.08 0.12
CA THR A 413 -9.96 -1.84 0.55
C THR A 413 -8.44 -1.98 0.52
N LEU A 414 -7.72 -0.85 0.42
CA LEU A 414 -6.26 -0.84 0.50
C LEU A 414 -5.76 -1.49 1.80
N ALA A 415 -6.41 -1.16 2.93
CA ALA A 415 -6.10 -1.75 4.24
C ALA A 415 -6.25 -3.28 4.22
N ASP A 416 -7.39 -3.81 3.75
CA ASP A 416 -7.63 -5.26 3.70
C ASP A 416 -6.67 -5.97 2.74
N ALA A 417 -6.44 -5.38 1.56
CA ALA A 417 -5.53 -5.93 0.56
C ALA A 417 -4.09 -5.99 1.09
N SER A 418 -3.63 -4.97 1.82
CA SER A 418 -2.31 -4.95 2.44
C SER A 418 -2.14 -6.06 3.49
N LEU A 419 -3.19 -6.38 4.26
CA LEU A 419 -3.18 -7.50 5.19
C LEU A 419 -3.12 -8.84 4.45
N GLN A 420 -3.75 -8.95 3.28
CA GLN A 420 -3.62 -10.14 2.44
C GLN A 420 -2.20 -10.29 1.88
N ALA A 421 -1.59 -9.22 1.37
CA ALA A 421 -0.20 -9.24 0.88
C ALA A 421 0.77 -9.75 1.97
N ARG A 422 0.67 -9.19 3.18
CA ARG A 422 1.43 -9.65 4.37
C ARG A 422 1.19 -11.13 4.67
N LYS A 423 -0.07 -11.60 4.62
CA LYS A 423 -0.41 -13.01 4.85
C LYS A 423 0.17 -13.92 3.76
N GLN A 424 0.27 -13.46 2.51
CA GLN A 424 0.87 -14.23 1.42
C GLN A 424 2.36 -14.47 1.68
N ILE A 425 3.13 -13.43 2.01
CA ILE A 425 4.57 -13.53 2.37
C ILE A 425 4.76 -14.50 3.55
N ILE A 426 4.00 -14.32 4.63
CA ILE A 426 4.12 -15.20 5.80
C ILE A 426 3.78 -16.66 5.46
N ARG A 427 2.78 -16.90 4.62
CA ARG A 427 2.41 -18.25 4.17
C ARG A 427 3.52 -18.86 3.32
N GLU A 428 4.13 -18.08 2.43
CA GLU A 428 5.26 -18.50 1.61
C GLU A 428 6.47 -18.90 2.49
N MET A 429 6.80 -18.08 3.48
CA MET A 429 7.87 -18.35 4.45
C MET A 429 7.60 -19.59 5.31
N ARG A 430 6.34 -19.84 5.68
CA ARG A 430 5.95 -21.08 6.40
C ARG A 430 6.06 -22.33 5.52
N ARG A 431 5.81 -22.21 4.21
CA ARG A 431 5.97 -23.32 3.26
C ARG A 431 7.45 -23.64 3.01
N HIS A 432 8.30 -22.64 3.11
CA HIS A 432 9.75 -22.76 2.87
C HIS A 432 10.57 -22.24 4.06
N PRO A 433 10.44 -22.87 5.25
CA PRO A 433 11.06 -22.36 6.48
C PRO A 433 12.58 -22.23 6.39
N GLY A 434 13.24 -23.05 5.55
CA GLY A 434 14.68 -22.95 5.28
C GLY A 434 15.15 -21.59 4.73
N ARG A 435 14.28 -20.84 4.03
CA ARG A 435 14.61 -19.46 3.57
C ARG A 435 14.78 -18.49 4.73
N LEU A 436 14.09 -18.75 5.84
CA LEU A 436 14.08 -17.94 7.05
C LEU A 436 15.17 -18.39 8.05
N THR A 437 15.37 -19.70 8.17
CA THR A 437 16.26 -20.33 9.16
C THR A 437 17.66 -20.64 8.63
N SER A 438 18.01 -20.11 7.45
CA SER A 438 19.28 -20.39 6.75
C SER A 438 19.53 -21.90 6.58
N GLY A 439 18.48 -22.65 6.23
CA GLY A 439 18.54 -24.10 5.99
C GLY A 439 18.46 -24.98 7.24
N ARG A 440 18.45 -24.42 8.45
CA ARG A 440 18.31 -25.21 9.69
C ARG A 440 16.90 -25.80 9.80
N GLN A 441 16.80 -27.08 10.16
CA GLN A 441 15.54 -27.68 10.55
C GLN A 441 15.13 -27.14 11.92
N VAL A 442 14.07 -26.33 11.94
CA VAL A 442 13.54 -25.69 13.16
C VAL A 442 12.11 -26.19 13.38
N GLN A 443 11.86 -26.76 14.55
CA GLN A 443 10.54 -27.20 15.00
C GLN A 443 9.79 -26.06 15.69
N ASN A 444 8.44 -26.13 15.66
CA ASN A 444 7.53 -25.15 16.25
C ASN A 444 7.85 -23.70 15.83
N LEU A 445 8.19 -23.52 14.55
CA LEU A 445 8.56 -22.22 13.99
C LEU A 445 7.41 -21.22 14.13
N THR A 446 7.64 -20.18 14.91
CA THR A 446 6.77 -19.01 15.05
C THR A 446 7.39 -17.85 14.31
N ILE A 447 6.62 -17.19 13.45
CA ILE A 447 7.06 -16.03 12.66
C ILE A 447 6.25 -14.82 13.10
N SER A 448 6.94 -13.73 13.45
CA SER A 448 6.37 -12.42 13.73
C SER A 448 6.49 -11.53 12.49
N SER A 449 5.40 -10.82 12.18
CA SER A 449 5.31 -9.83 11.09
C SER A 449 5.32 -8.39 11.58
N GLY A 450 5.61 -8.17 12.87
CA GLY A 450 5.55 -6.84 13.50
C GLY A 450 6.45 -5.80 12.83
N ASP A 451 7.61 -6.23 12.34
CA ASP A 451 8.60 -5.36 11.68
C ASP A 451 8.51 -5.41 10.14
N MET A 452 7.46 -6.04 9.60
CA MET A 452 7.16 -5.95 8.17
C MET A 452 6.45 -4.63 7.91
N LEU A 453 6.83 -3.92 6.84
CA LEU A 453 6.22 -2.66 6.44
C LEU A 453 5.73 -2.74 5.00
N VAL A 454 4.57 -2.16 4.74
CA VAL A 454 4.14 -1.86 3.37
C VAL A 454 4.61 -0.45 3.06
N GLU A 455 5.51 -0.30 2.10
CA GLU A 455 6.16 0.97 1.76
C GLU A 455 5.30 1.76 0.79
N SER A 456 4.92 1.13 -0.30
CA SER A 456 4.16 1.72 -1.39
C SER A 456 3.10 0.76 -1.92
N PHE A 457 2.21 1.29 -2.75
CA PHE A 457 1.22 0.51 -3.46
C PHE A 457 0.85 1.12 -4.82
N LYS A 458 0.33 0.27 -5.71
CA LYS A 458 -0.39 0.67 -6.93
C LYS A 458 -1.73 -0.05 -7.03
N LEU A 459 -2.76 0.65 -7.49
CA LEU A 459 -3.99 0.09 -8.01
C LEU A 459 -3.89 0.01 -9.53
N LEU A 460 -3.81 -1.21 -10.04
CA LEU A 460 -3.67 -1.51 -11.45
C LEU A 460 -4.98 -2.04 -12.04
N LEU A 461 -5.14 -1.90 -13.35
CA LEU A 461 -6.11 -2.66 -14.14
C LEU A 461 -5.38 -3.64 -15.07
N VAL A 462 -5.74 -4.92 -14.99
CA VAL A 462 -5.17 -5.97 -15.85
C VAL A 462 -6.19 -6.48 -16.88
N PRO A 463 -5.80 -6.65 -18.16
CA PRO A 463 -6.70 -7.06 -19.22
C PRO A 463 -6.93 -8.57 -19.19
N VAL A 464 -8.17 -8.99 -18.97
CA VAL A 464 -8.55 -10.41 -18.87
C VAL A 464 -9.66 -10.73 -19.83
N TRP A 465 -9.48 -11.82 -20.57
CA TRP A 465 -10.54 -12.46 -21.32
C TRP A 465 -11.15 -13.59 -20.48
N LEU A 466 -12.48 -13.57 -20.34
CA LEU A 466 -13.27 -14.59 -19.64
C LEU A 466 -14.13 -15.35 -20.65
N VAL A 467 -14.10 -16.68 -20.56
CA VAL A 467 -15.01 -17.53 -21.33
C VAL A 467 -15.53 -18.68 -20.48
N HIS A 468 -16.83 -18.96 -20.65
CA HIS A 468 -17.44 -20.19 -20.16
C HIS A 468 -17.58 -21.19 -21.30
N TYR A 469 -17.39 -22.47 -21.00
CA TYR A 469 -17.57 -23.51 -22.00
C TYR A 469 -18.17 -24.76 -21.40
N LYS A 470 -18.98 -25.46 -22.21
CA LYS A 470 -19.74 -26.63 -21.80
C LYS A 470 -19.21 -27.89 -22.49
N VAL A 471 -18.94 -28.93 -21.70
CA VAL A 471 -18.51 -30.27 -22.14
C VAL A 471 -19.31 -31.31 -21.37
N GLU A 472 -19.96 -32.25 -22.05
CA GLU A 472 -20.75 -33.33 -21.41
C GLU A 472 -21.71 -32.82 -20.31
N ASP A 473 -22.45 -31.76 -20.64
CA ASP A 473 -23.35 -31.03 -19.76
C ASP A 473 -22.78 -30.31 -18.54
N LYS A 474 -21.46 -30.30 -18.35
CA LYS A 474 -20.78 -29.56 -17.29
C LYS A 474 -20.19 -28.26 -17.80
N VAL A 475 -20.35 -27.20 -17.00
CA VAL A 475 -19.81 -25.86 -17.30
C VAL A 475 -18.42 -25.72 -16.68
N TYR A 476 -17.50 -25.24 -17.50
CA TYR A 476 -16.14 -24.89 -17.16
C TYR A 476 -15.91 -23.42 -17.51
N HIS A 477 -14.84 -22.85 -16.98
CA HIS A 477 -14.43 -21.49 -17.27
C HIS A 477 -12.92 -21.42 -17.43
N ALA A 478 -12.49 -20.54 -18.34
CA ALA A 478 -11.10 -20.23 -18.59
C ALA A 478 -10.91 -18.72 -18.55
N LEU A 479 -9.78 -18.31 -17.99
CA LEU A 479 -9.27 -16.96 -18.04
C LEU A 479 -8.08 -16.95 -18.99
N ILE A 480 -8.00 -15.91 -19.81
CA ILE A 480 -6.92 -15.70 -20.76
C ILE A 480 -6.33 -14.34 -20.47
N ASN A 481 -4.99 -14.29 -20.42
CA ASN A 481 -4.25 -13.06 -20.28
C ASN A 481 -4.42 -12.25 -21.57
N GLY A 482 -5.00 -11.04 -21.47
CA GLY A 482 -5.28 -10.17 -22.62
C GLY A 482 -4.05 -9.53 -23.27
N GLN A 483 -2.87 -9.69 -22.65
CA GLN A 483 -1.57 -9.25 -23.16
C GLN A 483 -0.84 -10.39 -23.88
N THR A 484 -0.78 -11.58 -23.28
CA THR A 484 0.08 -12.69 -23.73
C THR A 484 -0.67 -13.88 -24.34
N GLY A 485 -1.96 -14.03 -24.03
CA GLY A 485 -2.77 -15.18 -24.46
C GLY A 485 -2.60 -16.43 -23.61
N GLU A 486 -1.81 -16.37 -22.52
CA GLU A 486 -1.69 -17.49 -21.58
C GLU A 486 -3.03 -17.81 -20.89
N ILE A 487 -3.29 -19.10 -20.67
CA ILE A 487 -4.61 -19.59 -20.24
C ILE A 487 -4.54 -20.34 -18.93
N VAL A 488 -5.41 -19.92 -18.00
CA VAL A 488 -5.70 -20.64 -16.77
C VAL A 488 -7.18 -21.01 -16.76
N GLY A 489 -7.48 -22.31 -16.76
CA GLY A 489 -8.86 -22.79 -16.85
C GLY A 489 -9.14 -24.05 -16.03
N THR A 490 -10.42 -24.20 -15.68
CA THR A 490 -10.96 -25.46 -15.20
C THR A 490 -11.30 -26.35 -16.37
N ARG A 491 -11.13 -27.67 -16.25
CA ARG A 491 -11.39 -28.63 -17.34
C ARG A 491 -11.88 -29.98 -16.82
N PRO A 492 -12.50 -30.83 -17.66
CA PRO A 492 -12.80 -32.21 -17.31
C PRO A 492 -11.55 -32.96 -16.84
N ARG A 493 -11.66 -33.74 -15.76
CA ARG A 493 -10.58 -34.62 -15.31
C ARG A 493 -10.61 -35.90 -16.16
N ASN A 494 -9.50 -36.21 -16.81
CA ASN A 494 -9.31 -37.50 -17.49
C ASN A 494 -9.36 -38.63 -16.45
N VAL A 495 -9.67 -39.87 -16.85
CA VAL A 495 -9.84 -41.04 -15.96
C VAL A 495 -8.68 -41.22 -14.98
N LEU A 496 -7.44 -41.01 -15.43
CA LEU A 496 -6.23 -41.09 -14.60
C LEU A 496 -6.17 -40.00 -13.50
N GLY A 497 -6.71 -38.80 -13.79
CA GLY A 497 -6.77 -37.69 -12.85
C GLY A 497 -7.84 -37.86 -11.76
N ARG A 498 -8.88 -38.67 -12.01
CA ARG A 498 -9.84 -39.10 -10.98
C ARG A 498 -9.20 -40.11 -10.01
N LEU A 499 -8.36 -41.01 -10.52
CA LEU A 499 -7.70 -42.04 -9.70
C LEU A 499 -6.64 -41.43 -8.77
N MET A 500 -5.86 -40.46 -9.24
CA MET A 500 -4.83 -39.79 -8.43
C MET A 500 -5.38 -38.89 -7.33
N SER A 501 -6.55 -38.24 -7.50
CA SER A 501 -7.17 -37.47 -6.41
C SER A 501 -7.76 -38.37 -5.32
N TRP A 502 -8.26 -39.54 -5.69
CA TRP A 502 -8.74 -40.54 -4.72
C TRP A 502 -7.61 -41.08 -3.84
N VAL A 503 -6.40 -41.23 -4.40
CA VAL A 503 -5.20 -41.61 -3.65
C VAL A 503 -4.64 -40.45 -2.81
N LYS A 504 -4.87 -39.19 -3.20
CA LYS A 504 -4.36 -38.00 -2.49
C LYS A 504 -5.34 -37.38 -1.46
N GLY A 505 -6.58 -37.86 -1.38
CA GLY A 505 -7.54 -37.40 -0.38
C GLY A 505 -7.96 -35.94 -0.52
N ASP A 506 -8.12 -35.46 -1.76
CA ASP A 506 -8.67 -34.12 -2.09
C ASP A 506 -10.16 -34.17 -2.45
#